data_AF-A0A9E2VYH6-F1
#
_entry.id   AF-A0A9E2VYH6-F1
#
_cell.length_a   1.000
_cell.length_b   1.000
_cell.length_c   1.000
_cell.angle_alpha   90.00
_cell.angle_beta   90.00
_cell.angle_gamma   90.00
#
_symmetry.space_group_name_H-M   'P 1'
#
loop_
_entity.id
_entity.type
_entity.pdbx_description
1 polymer ?
#
loop_
_entity_poly.entity_id
_entity_poly.type
_entity_poly.pdbx_seq_one_letter_code
_entity_poly.pdbx_strand_id
1 'polypeptide(L)' 'MPRRRRPTRLAVEASPWNAHVTREGRPKVAYRTRTEALSSAHLAWTLHGAELDAYRCDYCHQWHIGGSSRRG' A
#
# COMPACT_ATOMS: atom_id res chain seq x y z
N MET A 1 -8.19 -10.54 43.60
CA MET A 1 -6.97 -10.40 42.76
C MET A 1 -7.24 -11.00 41.39
N PRO A 2 -7.55 -10.24 40.32
CA PRO A 2 -7.73 -10.86 39.01
C PRO A 2 -6.37 -11.17 38.39
N ARG A 3 -6.00 -12.46 38.41
CA ARG A 3 -4.98 -12.99 37.51
C ARG A 3 -5.53 -12.92 36.08
N ARG A 4 -5.01 -12.02 35.25
CA ARG A 4 -5.29 -12.04 33.80
C ARG A 4 -4.01 -11.99 32.97
N ARG A 5 -3.66 -13.22 32.53
CA ARG A 5 -3.17 -13.66 31.21
C ARG A 5 -1.94 -12.95 30.66
N ARG A 6 -0.81 -13.69 30.71
CA ARG A 6 0.35 -13.52 29.81
C ARG A 6 -0.15 -13.47 28.37
N PRO A 7 0.22 -12.45 27.56
CA PRO A 7 -0.11 -12.47 26.15
C PRO A 7 0.65 -13.62 25.49
N THR A 8 -0.11 -14.54 24.91
CA THR A 8 0.37 -15.61 24.05
C THR A 8 1.21 -14.99 22.93
N ARG A 9 2.37 -15.60 22.63
CA ARG A 9 3.29 -15.25 21.52
C ARG A 9 2.66 -15.47 20.12
N LEU A 10 1.48 -14.92 19.85
CA LEU A 10 0.78 -15.01 18.57
C LEU A 10 0.27 -13.65 18.08
N ALA A 11 0.80 -12.56 18.63
CA ALA A 11 0.75 -11.25 18.03
C ALA A 11 2.12 -10.97 17.36
N VAL A 12 2.50 -11.80 16.38
CA VAL A 12 3.12 -11.23 15.18
C VAL A 12 1.97 -10.49 14.50
N GLU A 13 1.66 -9.33 15.08
CA GLU A 13 0.85 -8.35 14.41
C GLU A 13 1.59 -8.12 13.12
N ALA A 14 0.91 -8.38 12.01
CA ALA A 14 1.38 -7.98 10.70
C ALA A 14 1.55 -6.47 10.74
N SER A 15 2.70 -5.99 11.22
CA SER A 15 3.64 -5.35 10.31
C SER A 15 2.96 -4.50 9.23
N PRO A 16 2.22 -3.39 9.48
CA PRO A 16 1.57 -2.65 8.38
C PRO A 16 2.56 -2.27 7.27
N TRP A 17 3.83 -2.21 7.65
CA TRP A 17 5.04 -2.15 6.86
C TRP A 17 5.06 -3.07 5.63
N ASN A 18 4.52 -4.28 5.69
CA ASN A 18 4.56 -5.25 4.57
C ASN A 18 3.72 -4.80 3.36
N ALA A 19 2.65 -4.04 3.60
CA ALA A 19 1.85 -3.43 2.54
C ALA A 19 2.53 -2.19 1.94
N HIS A 20 3.41 -1.57 2.73
CA HIS A 20 4.19 -0.39 2.36
C HIS A 20 5.54 -0.70 1.79
N VAL A 21 6.02 -1.93 1.80
CA VAL A 21 7.27 -2.30 1.15
C VAL A 21 7.01 -3.22 -0.03
N THR A 22 7.79 -3.02 -1.08
CA THR A 22 7.98 -3.96 -2.18
C THR A 22 8.57 -5.26 -1.64
N ARG A 23 8.54 -6.32 -2.45
CA ARG A 23 9.14 -7.61 -2.09
C ARG A 23 10.66 -7.49 -1.83
N GLU A 24 11.30 -6.45 -2.37
CA GLU A 24 12.70 -6.11 -2.12
C GLU A 24 12.92 -5.25 -0.86
N GLY A 25 11.87 -4.96 -0.07
CA GLY A 25 11.95 -4.15 1.15
C GLY A 25 11.97 -2.64 0.90
N ARG A 26 11.82 -2.17 -0.35
CA ARG A 26 11.75 -0.72 -0.65
C ARG A 26 10.35 -0.19 -0.37
N PRO A 27 10.19 0.96 0.28
CA PRO A 27 8.88 1.54 0.48
C PRO A 27 8.19 1.80 -0.88
N LYS A 28 6.96 1.29 -1.05
CA LYS A 28 6.07 1.68 -2.13
C LYS A 28 5.81 3.16 -2.03
N VAL A 29 5.74 3.82 -3.19
CA VAL A 29 5.44 5.24 -3.24
C VAL A 29 4.05 5.46 -2.66
N ALA A 30 4.00 6.29 -1.61
CA ALA A 30 2.78 6.74 -0.95
C ALA A 30 2.62 8.22 -1.27
N TYR A 31 1.47 8.59 -1.80
CA TYR A 31 1.13 9.96 -2.14
C TYR A 31 0.18 10.52 -1.09
N ARG A 32 0.35 11.82 -0.79
CA ARG A 32 -0.50 12.51 0.20
C ARG A 32 -1.88 12.81 -0.36
N THR A 33 -1.96 13.07 -1.66
CA THR A 33 -3.21 13.46 -2.33
C THR A 33 -3.55 12.50 -3.47
N ARG A 34 -4.85 12.39 -3.78
CA ARG A 34 -5.35 11.64 -4.94
C ARG A 34 -4.73 12.17 -6.24
N THR A 35 -4.62 13.49 -6.35
CA THR A 35 -4.12 14.16 -7.54
C THR A 35 -2.66 13.78 -7.82
N GLU A 36 -1.79 13.78 -6.80
CA GLU A 36 -0.39 13.33 -6.97
C GLU A 36 -0.29 11.86 -7.40
N ALA A 37 -1.14 11.00 -6.84
CA ALA A 37 -1.19 9.59 -7.24
C ALA A 37 -1.67 9.44 -8.68
N LEU A 38 -2.69 10.17 -9.10
CA LEU A 38 -3.20 10.17 -10.48
C LEU A 38 -2.17 10.72 -11.47
N SER A 39 -1.48 11.82 -11.14
CA SER A 39 -0.41 12.36 -11.97
C SER A 39 0.72 11.35 -12.15
N SER A 40 1.06 10.60 -11.09
CA SER A 40 2.09 9.57 -11.14
C SER A 40 1.64 8.33 -11.92
N ALA A 41 0.37 7.94 -11.80
CA ALA A 41 -0.24 6.88 -12.60
C ALA A 41 -0.23 7.24 -14.09
N HIS A 42 -0.60 8.48 -14.42
CA HIS A 42 -0.54 8.99 -15.79
C HIS A 42 0.89 9.01 -16.33
N LEU A 43 1.86 9.44 -15.51
CA LEU A 43 3.27 9.43 -15.87
C LEU A 43 3.79 8.01 -16.08
N ALA A 44 3.38 7.03 -15.27
CA ALA A 44 3.71 5.62 -15.47
C ALA A 44 3.13 5.05 -16.78
N TRP A 45 1.93 5.50 -17.17
CA TRP A 45 1.35 5.19 -18.47
C TRP A 45 2.17 5.82 -19.61
N THR A 46 2.54 7.09 -19.50
CA THR A 46 3.35 7.77 -20.52
C THR A 46 4.75 7.18 -20.66
N LEU A 47 5.39 6.78 -19.55
CA LEU A 47 6.77 6.27 -19.57
C LEU A 47 6.87 4.78 -19.90
N HIS A 48 5.91 3.98 -19.44
CA HIS A 48 6.02 2.51 -19.46
C HIS A 48 4.80 1.82 -20.10
N GLY A 49 3.77 2.57 -20.52
CA GLY A 49 2.52 1.99 -21.01
C GLY A 49 1.72 1.25 -19.93
N ALA A 50 2.05 1.45 -18.65
CA ALA A 50 1.37 0.77 -17.55
C ALA A 50 0.08 1.50 -17.17
N GLU A 51 -1.08 0.85 -17.36
CA GLU A 51 -2.37 1.35 -16.87
C GLU A 51 -2.48 1.15 -15.36
N LEU A 52 -2.00 2.14 -14.62
CA LEU A 52 -2.13 2.22 -13.17
C LEU A 52 -3.32 3.12 -12.81
N ASP A 53 -3.98 2.83 -11.70
CA ASP A 53 -4.99 3.70 -11.10
C ASP A 53 -4.64 4.02 -9.64
N ALA A 54 -5.13 5.17 -9.16
CA ALA A 54 -4.89 5.67 -7.82
C ALA A 54 -5.98 5.17 -6.85
N TYR A 55 -5.58 4.41 -5.84
CA TYR A 55 -6.47 3.93 -4.77
C TYR A 55 -6.01 4.43 -3.41
N ARG A 56 -6.97 4.70 -2.52
CA ARG A 56 -6.70 5.00 -1.12
C ARG A 56 -6.57 3.69 -0.37
N CYS A 57 -5.49 3.53 0.39
CA CYS A 57 -5.31 2.36 1.24
C CYS A 57 -6.05 2.56 2.56
N ASP A 58 -6.89 1.60 2.94
CA ASP A 58 -7.64 1.63 4.20
C ASP A 58 -6.76 1.47 5.44
N TYR A 59 -5.54 0.95 5.29
CA TYR A 59 -4.63 0.69 6.42
C TYR A 59 -3.76 1.89 6.80
N CYS A 60 -3.29 2.66 5.83
CA CYS A 60 -2.43 3.83 6.07
C CYS A 60 -3.10 5.17 5.73
N HIS A 61 -4.29 5.12 5.13
CA HIS A 61 -5.04 6.27 4.64
C HIS A 61 -4.32 7.13 3.59
N GLN A 62 -3.19 6.66 3.04
CA GLN A 62 -2.44 7.28 1.94
C GLN A 62 -2.90 6.77 0.58
N TRP A 63 -2.49 7.49 -0.47
CA TRP A 63 -2.78 7.13 -1.85
C TRP A 63 -1.65 6.29 -2.44
N HIS A 64 -2.02 5.24 -3.16
CA HIS A 64 -1.10 4.37 -3.87
C HIS A 64 -1.55 4.20 -5.31
N ILE A 65 -0.59 3.92 -6.20
CA ILE A 65 -0.86 3.54 -7.58
C ILE A 65 -0.71 2.03 -7.71
N GLY A 66 -1.67 1.39 -8.37
CA GLY A 66 -1.68 -0.04 -8.61
C GLY A 66 -2.23 -0.36 -9.99
N GLY A 67 -1.76 -1.45 -10.58
CA GLY A 67 -2.28 -1.88 -11.88
C GLY A 67 -3.77 -2.18 -11.75
N SER A 68 -4.59 -1.50 -12.55
CA SER A 68 -5.97 -1.96 -12.72
C SER A 68 -5.87 -3.25 -13.51
N SER A 69 -6.06 -4.40 -12.86
CA SER A 69 -6.04 -5.69 -13.55
C SER A 69 -7.34 -5.85 -14.36
N ARG A 70 -7.58 -4.96 -15.32
CA ARG A 70 -8.44 -5.30 -16.45
C ARG A 70 -7.62 -6.17 -17.38
N ARG A 71 -7.53 -7.45 -17.01
CA ARG A 71 -7.15 -8.50 -17.97
C ARG A 71 -8.21 -8.47 -19.06
N GLY A 72 -7.81 -8.03 -20.25
CA GLY A 72 -8.53 -8.29 -21.49
C GLY A 72 -8.57 -9.78 -21.79
#